data_AF-A0A0G0PAP2-F1
#
_entry.id   AF-A0A0G0PAP2-F1
#
_cell.length_a   1.000
_cell.length_b   1.000
_cell.length_c   1.000
_cell.angle_alpha   90.00
_cell.angle_beta   90.00
_cell.angle_gamma   90.00
#
_symmetry.space_group_name_H-M   'P 1'
#
loop_
_entity.id
_entity.type
_entity.pdbx_description
1 polymer ?
#
loop_
_entity_poly.entity_id
_entity_poly.type
_entity_poly.pdbx_seq_one_letter_code
_entity_poly.pdbx_strand_id
1 'polypeptide(L)'
;MKHRIFIILIFIAFISIFTFIALNNISKNTNLKKLGEAIIPEKEEKNPLMIDEMRAKSYAGSDLTIEQELGLSSNYKKYIASYKSDGLKIYGLLTVPQEAKPGKGYPAIIFNHGYIPPEQYKTIEKYADYVDGFASNGYVVFKPDYRGHGDSEGKLLTLIR
;
A
#
# COMPACT_ATOMS: atom_id res chain seq x y z
N MET A 1 -27.29 -26.35 -78.32
CA MET A 1 -26.10 -26.57 -77.46
C MET A 1 -25.44 -25.29 -76.94
N LYS A 2 -25.08 -24.32 -77.81
CA LYS A 2 -24.36 -23.09 -77.42
C LYS A 2 -25.05 -22.25 -76.31
N HIS A 3 -26.38 -22.15 -76.33
CA HIS A 3 -27.13 -21.37 -75.33
C HIS A 3 -27.10 -21.99 -73.92
N ARG A 4 -27.06 -23.32 -73.80
CA ARG A 4 -26.94 -24.04 -72.51
C ARG A 4 -25.56 -23.86 -71.89
N ILE A 5 -24.51 -23.85 -72.73
CA ILE A 5 -23.12 -23.59 -72.30
C ILE A 5 -23.00 -22.16 -71.75
N PHE A 6 -23.62 -21.18 -72.41
CA PHE A 6 -23.62 -19.80 -71.96
C PHE A 6 -24.28 -19.61 -70.59
N ILE A 7 -25.41 -20.28 -70.33
CA ILE A 7 -26.11 -20.22 -69.04
C ILE A 7 -25.27 -20.84 -67.91
N ILE A 8 -24.58 -21.95 -68.18
CA ILE A 8 -23.69 -22.60 -67.20
C ILE A 8 -22.53 -21.67 -66.81
N LEU A 9 -21.94 -20.96 -67.77
CA LEU A 9 -20.85 -20.01 -67.49
C LEU A 9 -21.29 -18.82 -66.64
N ILE A 10 -22.50 -18.28 -66.88
CA ILE A 10 -23.06 -17.22 -66.03
C ILE A 10 -23.29 -17.72 -64.61
N PHE A 11 -23.78 -18.94 -64.46
CA PHE A 11 -24.04 -19.52 -63.14
C PHE A 11 -22.75 -19.73 -62.34
N ILE A 12 -21.69 -20.20 -62.99
CA ILE A 12 -20.35 -20.33 -62.38
C ILE A 12 -19.80 -18.96 -61.98
N ALA A 13 -19.93 -17.96 -62.85
CA ALA A 13 -19.50 -16.59 -62.53
C ALA A 13 -20.26 -16.03 -61.31
N PHE A 14 -21.57 -16.26 -61.22
CA PHE A 14 -22.37 -15.85 -60.07
C PHE A 14 -21.97 -16.57 -58.79
N ILE A 15 -21.74 -17.89 -58.83
CA ILE A 15 -21.24 -18.65 -57.69
C ILE A 15 -19.90 -18.10 -57.24
N SER A 16 -18.98 -17.85 -58.17
CA SER A 16 -17.65 -17.33 -57.85
C SER A 16 -17.70 -15.95 -57.17
N ILE A 17 -18.54 -15.04 -57.68
CA ILE A 17 -18.79 -13.73 -57.08
C ILE A 17 -19.43 -13.85 -55.70
N PHE A 18 -20.43 -14.74 -55.57
CA PHE A 18 -21.10 -14.97 -54.30
C PHE A 18 -20.12 -15.54 -53.25
N THR A 19 -19.30 -16.53 -53.62
CA THR A 19 -18.27 -17.07 -52.72
C THR A 19 -17.22 -16.02 -52.36
N PHE A 20 -16.83 -15.15 -53.30
CA PHE A 20 -15.88 -14.07 -53.01
C PHE A 20 -16.45 -13.04 -52.04
N ILE A 21 -17.72 -12.64 -52.22
CA ILE A 21 -18.42 -11.72 -51.30
C ILE A 21 -18.58 -12.37 -49.92
N ALA A 22 -18.96 -13.65 -49.87
CA ALA A 22 -19.09 -14.40 -48.63
C ALA A 22 -17.74 -14.51 -47.87
N LEU A 23 -16.64 -14.84 -48.58
CA LEU A 23 -15.30 -14.91 -48.00
C LEU A 23 -14.82 -13.54 -47.49
N ASN A 24 -15.08 -12.46 -48.24
CA ASN A 24 -14.72 -11.10 -47.82
C ASN A 24 -15.53 -10.65 -46.60
N ASN A 25 -16.82 -11.02 -46.54
CA ASN A 25 -17.66 -10.75 -45.36
C ASN A 25 -17.21 -11.56 -44.15
N ILE A 26 -16.79 -12.82 -44.33
CA ILE A 26 -16.22 -13.64 -43.24
C ILE A 26 -14.89 -13.03 -42.76
N SER A 27 -13.99 -12.64 -43.66
CA SER A 27 -12.71 -11.99 -43.30
C SER A 27 -12.89 -10.67 -42.54
N LYS A 28 -13.93 -9.89 -42.86
CA LYS A 28 -14.26 -8.65 -42.13
C LYS A 28 -14.93 -8.91 -40.79
N ASN A 29 -15.55 -10.07 -40.59
CA ASN A 29 -16.33 -10.41 -39.40
C ASN A 29 -15.59 -11.37 -38.44
N THR A 30 -14.43 -11.90 -38.83
CA THR A 30 -13.54 -12.58 -37.91
C THR A 30 -12.91 -11.57 -36.95
N ASN A 31 -13.26 -11.68 -35.67
CA ASN A 31 -12.68 -10.99 -34.52
C ASN A 31 -11.18 -11.29 -34.28
N LEU A 32 -10.40 -11.59 -35.33
CA LEU A 32 -8.98 -11.92 -35.22
C LEU A 32 -8.14 -10.73 -34.72
N LYS A 33 -8.55 -9.51 -35.04
CA LYS A 33 -7.96 -8.29 -34.44
C LYS A 33 -8.25 -8.18 -32.94
N LYS A 34 -9.48 -8.54 -32.52
CA LYS A 34 -9.91 -8.53 -31.12
C LYS A 34 -9.27 -9.66 -30.30
N LEU A 35 -8.95 -10.80 -30.93
CA LEU A 35 -8.19 -11.88 -30.28
C LEU A 35 -6.72 -11.49 -30.04
N GLY A 36 -6.13 -10.66 -30.90
CA GLY A 36 -4.77 -10.13 -30.72
C GLY A 36 -4.69 -8.99 -29.69
N GLU A 37 -5.70 -8.13 -29.62
CA GLU A 37 -5.80 -7.07 -28.59
C GLU A 37 -6.20 -7.61 -27.20
N ALA A 38 -6.92 -8.74 -27.13
CA ALA A 38 -7.29 -9.37 -25.86
C ALA A 38 -6.13 -10.11 -25.16
N ILE A 39 -4.95 -10.22 -25.80
CA ILE A 39 -3.72 -10.80 -25.22
C ILE A 39 -2.64 -9.72 -25.09
N ILE A 40 -3.04 -8.47 -24.83
CA ILE A 40 -2.16 -7.61 -24.04
C ILE A 40 -2.35 -8.13 -22.62
N PRO A 41 -1.36 -8.76 -21.97
CA PRO A 41 -1.47 -9.00 -20.54
C PRO A 41 -1.74 -7.63 -19.93
N GLU A 42 -2.94 -7.46 -19.36
CA GLU A 42 -3.25 -6.31 -18.54
C GLU A 42 -2.07 -6.20 -17.59
N LYS A 43 -1.29 -5.11 -17.73
CA LYS A 43 -0.10 -4.89 -16.92
C LYS A 43 -0.62 -4.87 -15.49
N GLU A 44 -0.50 -6.00 -14.80
CA GLU A 44 -1.03 -6.18 -13.46
C GLU A 44 -0.42 -5.07 -12.61
N GLU A 45 -1.24 -4.06 -12.30
CA GLU A 45 -0.79 -2.92 -11.53
C GLU A 45 -0.51 -3.45 -10.13
N LYS A 46 0.77 -3.62 -9.81
CA LYS A 46 1.20 -4.16 -8.53
C LYS A 46 0.59 -3.34 -7.41
N ASN A 47 0.01 -4.02 -6.42
CA ASN A 47 -0.58 -3.34 -5.29
C ASN A 47 0.51 -2.46 -4.60
N PRO A 48 0.27 -1.14 -4.43
CA PRO A 48 1.28 -0.21 -3.93
C PRO A 48 1.73 -0.48 -2.48
N LEU A 49 1.07 -1.40 -1.78
CA LEU A 49 1.42 -1.87 -0.43
C LEU A 49 2.22 -3.19 -0.43
N MET A 50 2.54 -3.76 -1.60
CA MET A 50 3.47 -4.88 -1.66
C MET A 50 4.86 -4.48 -1.14
N ILE A 51 5.56 -5.41 -0.49
CA ILE A 51 6.87 -5.16 0.12
C ILE A 51 7.88 -4.61 -0.90
N ASP A 52 7.90 -5.14 -2.12
CA ASP A 52 8.81 -4.66 -3.16
C ASP A 52 8.50 -3.22 -3.59
N GLU A 53 7.21 -2.88 -3.72
CA GLU A 53 6.75 -1.53 -4.04
C GLU A 53 7.05 -0.55 -2.90
N MET A 54 6.89 -0.98 -1.65
CA MET A 54 7.24 -0.16 -0.49
C MET A 54 8.76 0.01 -0.36
N ARG A 55 9.57 -1.02 -0.59
CA ARG A 55 11.05 -0.93 -0.56
C ARG A 55 11.62 0.00 -1.64
N ALA A 56 10.95 0.10 -2.79
CA ALA A 56 11.36 0.98 -3.87
C ALA A 56 11.09 2.48 -3.58
N LYS A 57 10.24 2.78 -2.59
CA LYS A 57 9.91 4.17 -2.20
C LYS A 57 10.98 4.76 -1.30
N SER A 58 11.13 6.08 -1.38
CA SER A 58 11.93 6.86 -0.45
C SER A 58 11.04 7.39 0.68
N TYR A 59 11.42 7.14 1.93
CA TYR A 59 10.74 7.64 3.12
C TYR A 59 11.62 8.67 3.82
N ALA A 60 11.44 9.94 3.50
CA ALA A 60 12.13 11.01 4.20
C ALA A 60 11.65 11.07 5.65
N GLY A 61 12.54 10.74 6.58
CA GLY A 61 12.31 10.81 8.02
C GLY A 61 12.93 12.05 8.65
N SER A 62 12.87 12.11 9.98
CA SER A 62 13.68 13.01 10.80
C SER A 62 14.15 12.27 12.04
N ASP A 63 15.09 12.87 12.76
CA ASP A 63 15.34 12.49 14.15
C ASP A 63 14.08 12.73 15.01
N LEU A 64 14.02 12.05 16.15
CA LEU A 64 13.00 12.28 17.16
C LEU A 64 13.25 13.62 17.86
N THR A 65 12.20 14.42 18.01
CA THR A 65 12.18 15.64 18.82
C THR A 65 11.42 15.34 20.10
N ILE A 66 11.99 15.67 21.27
CA ILE A 66 11.29 15.58 22.54
C ILE A 66 10.38 16.80 22.68
N GLU A 67 9.07 16.57 22.73
CA GLU A 67 8.05 17.62 22.81
C GLU A 67 7.66 17.89 24.27
N GLN A 68 7.61 16.84 25.09
CA GLN A 68 7.22 16.93 26.49
C GLN A 68 7.87 15.83 27.32
N GLU A 69 8.38 16.15 28.51
CA GLU A 69 8.73 15.17 29.54
C GLU A 69 7.52 14.90 30.43
N LEU A 70 7.13 13.63 30.58
CA LEU A 70 5.92 13.21 31.31
C LEU A 70 6.20 12.82 32.77
N GLY A 71 7.45 12.90 33.19
CA GLY A 71 7.92 12.51 34.52
C GLY A 71 8.70 11.21 34.55
N LEU A 72 9.20 10.89 35.75
CA LEU A 72 10.03 9.70 36.01
C LEU A 72 9.15 8.51 36.38
N SER A 73 9.44 7.35 35.78
CA SER A 73 9.17 6.07 36.42
C SER A 73 10.36 5.68 37.29
N SER A 74 10.26 4.57 38.01
CA SER A 74 11.30 4.11 38.95
C SER A 74 12.66 3.85 38.30
N ASN A 75 12.71 3.41 37.03
CA ASN A 75 13.96 3.12 36.32
C ASN A 75 14.01 3.53 34.83
N TYR A 76 13.00 4.27 34.35
CA TYR A 76 12.97 4.81 32.99
C TYR A 76 12.24 6.16 32.94
N LYS A 77 12.53 6.95 31.91
CA LYS A 77 11.88 8.25 31.65
C LYS A 77 10.82 8.13 30.56
N LYS A 78 9.75 8.93 30.65
CA LYS A 78 8.68 9.01 29.65
C LYS A 78 8.65 10.36 28.97
N TYR A 79 8.44 10.34 27.66
CA TYR A 79 8.36 11.52 26.83
C TYR A 79 7.22 11.40 25.82
N ILE A 80 6.61 12.54 25.48
CA ILE A 80 6.00 12.69 24.17
C ILE A 80 7.11 13.13 23.21
N ALA A 81 7.28 12.38 22.14
CA ALA A 81 8.24 12.67 21.09
C ALA A 81 7.54 12.75 19.73
N SER A 82 8.14 13.49 18.80
CA SER A 82 7.63 13.60 17.43
C SER A 82 8.72 13.33 16.39
N TYR A 83 8.30 12.98 15.17
CA TYR A 83 9.16 12.85 13.99
C TYR A 83 8.39 13.20 12.71
N LYS A 84 9.11 13.36 11.59
CA LYS A 84 8.52 13.56 10.27
C LYS A 84 8.36 12.25 9.51
N SER A 85 7.19 12.07 8.89
CA SER A 85 6.88 10.94 8.01
C SER A 85 5.90 11.40 6.92
N ASP A 86 6.29 11.23 5.66
CA ASP A 86 5.55 11.71 4.47
C ASP A 86 5.07 13.17 4.60
N GLY A 87 5.95 14.04 5.10
CA GLY A 87 5.67 15.47 5.32
C GLY A 87 4.85 15.79 6.57
N LEU A 88 4.27 14.79 7.24
CA LEU A 88 3.45 14.94 8.43
C LEU A 88 4.29 14.89 9.70
N LYS A 89 3.90 15.65 10.73
CA LYS A 89 4.40 15.53 12.10
C LYS A 89 3.63 14.42 12.82
N ILE A 90 4.34 13.37 13.21
CA ILE A 90 3.79 12.22 13.91
C ILE A 90 4.31 12.23 15.34
N TYR A 91 3.41 12.06 16.30
CA TYR A 91 3.69 12.01 17.73
C TYR A 91 3.71 10.56 18.22
N GLY A 92 4.21 10.36 19.44
CA GLY A 92 4.17 9.07 20.11
C GLY A 92 4.74 9.13 21.52
N LEU A 93 4.52 8.05 22.26
CA LEU A 93 5.12 7.84 23.57
C LEU A 93 6.51 7.23 23.39
N LEU A 94 7.52 7.89 23.92
CA LEU A 94 8.90 7.40 24.00
C LEU A 94 9.26 7.09 25.46
N THR A 95 9.81 5.90 25.69
CA THR A 95 10.44 5.55 26.96
C THR A 95 11.94 5.36 26.78
N VAL A 96 12.72 5.81 27.76
CA VAL A 96 14.18 5.69 27.74
C VAL A 96 14.66 5.17 29.10
N PRO A 97 15.36 4.01 29.15
CA PRO A 97 15.92 3.50 30.39
C PRO A 97 16.90 4.50 31.04
N GLN A 98 16.94 4.52 32.36
CA GLN A 98 17.90 5.35 33.11
C GLN A 98 19.23 4.65 33.39
N GLU A 99 19.30 3.34 33.16
CA GLU A 99 20.54 2.58 33.26
C GLU A 99 21.59 3.06 32.26
N ALA A 100 22.86 2.82 32.57
CA ALA A 100 23.96 3.19 31.69
C ALA A 100 23.78 2.58 30.29
N LYS A 101 23.74 3.44 29.26
CA LYS A 101 23.60 3.02 27.87
C LYS A 101 24.70 2.00 27.52
N PRO A 102 24.35 0.77 27.07
CA PRO A 102 25.34 -0.20 26.63
C PRO A 102 26.21 0.34 25.50
N GLY A 103 27.42 -0.19 25.31
CA GLY A 103 28.34 0.29 24.27
C GLY A 103 27.77 0.26 22.84
N LYS A 104 26.83 -0.66 22.55
CA LYS A 104 26.11 -0.75 21.26
C LYS A 104 24.79 0.05 21.22
N GLY A 105 24.46 0.77 22.27
CA GLY A 105 23.16 1.41 22.48
C GLY A 105 22.13 0.51 23.16
N TYR A 106 20.97 1.08 23.50
CA TYR A 106 19.84 0.33 24.03
C TYR A 106 19.21 -0.52 22.91
N PRO A 107 18.73 -1.73 23.24
CA PRO A 107 17.77 -2.39 22.35
C PRO A 107 16.50 -1.52 22.24
N ALA A 108 15.89 -1.50 21.05
CA ALA A 108 14.74 -0.66 20.76
C ALA A 108 13.53 -1.48 20.29
N ILE A 109 12.33 -1.06 20.69
CA ILE A 109 11.05 -1.64 20.26
C ILE A 109 10.17 -0.54 19.68
N ILE A 110 9.66 -0.76 18.47
CA ILE A 110 8.56 0.02 17.90
C ILE A 110 7.26 -0.69 18.25
N PHE A 111 6.52 -0.15 19.21
CA PHE A 111 5.27 -0.74 19.70
C PHE A 111 4.10 -0.20 18.89
N ASN A 112 3.66 -0.96 17.89
CA ASN A 112 2.52 -0.59 17.04
C ASN A 112 1.20 -0.94 17.76
N HIS A 113 0.35 0.06 18.03
CA HIS A 113 -0.91 -0.15 18.75
C HIS A 113 -2.03 -0.71 17.84
N GLY A 114 -3.06 -1.32 18.45
CA GLY A 114 -4.28 -1.73 17.75
C GLY A 114 -5.21 -0.54 17.43
N TYR A 115 -6.26 -0.76 16.65
CA TYR A 115 -7.22 0.30 16.36
C TYR A 115 -7.97 0.75 17.62
N ILE A 116 -8.00 2.07 17.83
CA ILE A 116 -8.83 2.75 18.82
C ILE A 116 -9.43 3.95 18.08
N PRO A 117 -10.74 4.21 18.17
CA PRO A 117 -11.33 5.38 17.50
C PRO A 117 -10.54 6.66 17.83
N PRO A 118 -10.14 7.48 16.83
CA PRO A 118 -9.32 8.68 17.03
C PRO A 118 -9.76 9.59 18.17
N GLU A 119 -11.06 9.85 18.27
CA GLU A 119 -11.66 10.72 19.29
C GLU A 119 -11.52 10.16 20.72
N GLN A 120 -11.31 8.85 20.85
CA GLN A 120 -11.13 8.14 22.12
C GLN A 120 -9.65 7.87 22.42
N TYR A 121 -8.76 8.00 21.43
CA TYR A 121 -7.36 7.68 21.60
C TYR A 121 -6.64 8.72 22.45
N LYS A 122 -5.78 8.23 23.36
CA LYS A 122 -4.88 9.04 24.19
C LYS A 122 -3.51 8.39 24.20
N THR A 123 -2.46 9.17 23.93
CA THR A 123 -1.08 8.70 23.76
C THR A 123 -0.54 7.89 24.94
N ILE A 124 -1.00 8.19 26.17
CA ILE A 124 -0.42 7.66 27.42
C ILE A 124 -1.30 6.64 28.17
N GLU A 125 -2.52 6.35 27.70
CA GLU A 125 -3.48 5.58 28.49
C GLU A 125 -3.43 4.08 28.19
N LYS A 126 -3.73 3.70 26.93
CA LYS A 126 -3.79 2.29 26.56
C LYS A 126 -2.39 1.71 26.39
N TYR A 127 -2.26 0.44 26.74
CA TYR A 127 -1.03 -0.35 26.64
C TYR A 127 0.11 0.04 27.60
N ALA A 128 -0.17 0.85 28.63
CA ALA A 128 0.82 1.26 29.64
C ALA A 128 1.58 0.05 30.22
N ASP A 129 0.89 -0.98 30.71
CA ASP A 129 1.53 -2.17 31.32
C ASP A 129 2.51 -2.88 30.38
N TYR A 130 2.21 -2.95 29.08
CA TYR A 130 3.09 -3.59 28.09
C TYR A 130 4.32 -2.74 27.79
N VAL A 131 4.12 -1.42 27.59
CA VAL A 131 5.21 -0.48 27.36
C VAL A 131 6.13 -0.43 28.58
N ASP A 132 5.54 -0.37 29.78
CA ASP A 132 6.23 -0.35 31.06
C ASP A 132 7.04 -1.62 31.29
N GLY A 133 6.48 -2.78 30.94
CA GLY A 133 7.19 -4.07 31.01
C GLY A 133 8.48 -4.08 30.19
N PHE A 134 8.44 -3.59 28.95
CA PHE A 134 9.65 -3.49 28.12
C PHE A 134 10.61 -2.40 28.61
N ALA A 135 10.09 -1.21 28.92
CA ALA A 135 10.89 -0.07 29.35
C ALA A 135 11.68 -0.37 30.64
N SER A 136 11.04 -1.05 31.59
CA SER A 136 11.64 -1.44 32.86
C SER A 136 12.70 -2.53 32.72
N ASN A 137 12.80 -3.20 31.56
CA ASN A 137 13.79 -4.23 31.25
C ASN A 137 14.90 -3.73 30.30
N GLY A 138 15.13 -2.41 30.24
CA GLY A 138 16.26 -1.83 29.52
C GLY A 138 16.04 -1.60 28.02
N TYR A 139 14.79 -1.67 27.56
CA TYR A 139 14.44 -1.32 26.18
C TYR A 139 14.04 0.15 26.05
N VAL A 140 14.51 0.81 24.99
CA VAL A 140 13.88 2.02 24.50
C VAL A 140 12.60 1.60 23.77
N VAL A 141 11.45 2.12 24.17
CA VAL A 141 10.17 1.82 23.51
C VAL A 141 9.63 3.08 22.87
N PHE A 142 9.33 3.02 21.58
CA PHE A 142 8.59 4.07 20.90
C PHE A 142 7.24 3.51 20.44
N LYS A 143 6.15 4.06 20.99
CA LYS A 143 4.77 3.75 20.59
C LYS A 143 4.26 4.93 19.75
N PRO A 144 4.39 4.90 18.41
CA PRO A 144 3.89 5.97 17.57
C PRO A 144 2.37 6.04 17.65
N ASP A 145 1.83 7.25 17.63
CA ASP A 145 0.41 7.50 17.43
C ASP A 145 0.17 7.50 15.92
N TYR A 146 -0.69 6.62 15.41
CA TYR A 146 -0.99 6.58 13.98
C TYR A 146 -1.58 7.91 13.48
N ARG A 147 -1.52 8.15 12.17
CA ARG A 147 -2.09 9.37 11.56
C ARG A 147 -3.53 9.60 12.01
N GLY A 148 -3.82 10.82 12.45
CA GLY A 148 -5.11 11.21 12.99
C GLY A 148 -5.40 10.68 14.41
N HIS A 149 -4.45 10.05 15.11
CA HIS A 149 -4.57 9.70 16.52
C HIS A 149 -3.71 10.62 17.38
N GLY A 150 -4.20 10.96 18.57
CA GLY A 150 -3.50 11.89 19.46
C GLY A 150 -3.26 13.22 18.74
N ASP A 151 -2.02 13.70 18.80
CA ASP A 151 -1.61 14.93 18.12
C ASP A 151 -0.96 14.66 16.74
N SER A 152 -0.92 13.41 16.27
CA SER A 152 -0.36 13.05 14.97
C SER A 152 -1.17 13.60 13.81
N GLU A 153 -0.50 14.34 12.92
CA GLU A 153 -1.10 14.91 11.73
C GLU A 153 -1.57 13.84 10.73
N GLY A 154 -2.47 14.24 9.84
CA GLY A 154 -2.99 13.41 8.75
C GLY A 154 -4.37 12.83 9.03
N LYS A 155 -4.90 12.12 8.04
CA LYS A 155 -6.18 11.42 8.14
C LYS A 155 -5.93 9.98 8.56
N LEU A 156 -6.90 9.42 9.28
CA LEU A 156 -6.96 7.99 9.55
C LEU A 156 -6.87 7.23 8.22
N LEU A 157 -5.92 6.30 8.13
CA LEU A 157 -5.86 5.35 7.01
C LEU A 157 -6.84 4.21 7.29
N THR A 158 -8.04 4.28 6.72
CA THR A 158 -8.95 3.14 6.67
C THR A 158 -8.47 2.17 5.61
N LEU A 159 -7.97 1.00 6.03
CA LEU A 159 -7.48 -0.07 5.15
C LEU A 159 -8.59 -0.84 4.41
N ILE A 160 -9.82 -0.33 4.39
CA ILE A 160 -10.96 -0.97 3.73
C ILE A 160 -11.70 0.11 2.94
N ARG A 161 -11.51 0.09 1.63
CA ARG A 161 -12.43 0.63 0.64
C ARG A 161 -12.68 -0.45 -0.41
#